data_AF-A0A8S2UG77-F1
#
_entry.id   AF-A0A8S2UG77-F1
#
_cell.length_a   1.000
_cell.length_b   1.000
_cell.length_c   1.000
_cell.angle_alpha   90.00
_cell.angle_beta   90.00
_cell.angle_gamma   90.00
#
_symmetry.space_group_name_H-M   'P 1'
#
loop_
_entity.id
_entity.type
_entity.pdbx_description
1 polymer ?
#
loop_
_entity_poly.entity_id
_entity_poly.type
_entity_poly.pdbx_seq_one_letter_code
_entity_poly.pdbx_strand_id
1 'polypeptide(L)'
;GPPVTFHVIGFGEVNDQFLNQIRTFGTRQGLFRYSTESKELQNNFNDMFEYALNVREFTIKLSNGKSYSVYSSERETIGFLTDDDTDLSSVTELTVTDDAGVTQNVCLTQMQNIRPLNSVRALNLVSPQDEEQLKMNQVPERVKLQLSALRHDAVFANAQRKKILDLRVNRNVDYFKKTDISGILQGYKASITPDTWQTIKEQKQDWTDIYSKDDIYEIMRKSPDNILCLGILVQRDEEAITDPTKGLKLLSVTNTIISYDSFINAMNVAKNHQQQQQQSPDQQQGQEKFATLNDVYCVAGALSNERINAVIPLYINDEHMKRIRILEGIWLGYLYTLDSYGYDKQQEVGLLKLLYQIIQQRTNSQRQKQILAELEKVCQFIIKESLGFKTAEQQGEKTYERLLNRTPVTQEYDLCIPLMIGYLKNDLNTVLLPIYYEYMRQEYQKKCKQKSFEAKQVVEKLIYGCEVKHETMTVSVQNQSNTEEMNKNDPDYIEKSFIAYYHDELTRPIELIPEKTATNENRRRLIREECELEYIKSLLLPTPDFIKTVLNYCGIDEYYIEKHLDYNHLRWELLITLHYLINFDTNSGGLQNLPSEEKILKVIDERLEGKRDRESWI
;
A
#
# COMPACT_ATOMS: atom_id res chain seq x y z
N GLY A 1 -0.07 24.01 3.88
CA GLY A 1 -1.23 23.70 3.00
C GLY A 1 -2.32 24.72 3.24
N PRO A 2 -3.36 24.80 2.41
CA PRO A 2 -4.52 25.64 2.71
C PRO A 2 -5.18 25.19 4.03
N PRO A 3 -5.73 26.12 4.82
CA PRO A 3 -6.40 25.81 6.08
C PRO A 3 -7.61 24.90 5.83
N VAL A 4 -7.77 23.89 6.69
CA VAL A 4 -8.93 23.01 6.67
C VAL A 4 -9.98 23.60 7.61
N THR A 5 -11.10 24.06 7.04
CA THR A 5 -12.21 24.65 7.80
C THR A 5 -13.29 23.60 8.02
N PHE A 6 -13.64 23.36 9.29
CA PHE A 6 -14.77 22.51 9.66
C PHE A 6 -16.00 23.37 9.93
N HIS A 7 -17.16 22.97 9.39
CA HIS A 7 -18.44 23.58 9.66
C HIS A 7 -19.29 22.58 10.43
N VAL A 8 -19.57 22.86 11.70
CA VAL A 8 -20.45 22.04 12.54
C VAL A 8 -21.80 22.73 12.62
N ILE A 9 -22.86 22.02 12.25
CA ILE A 9 -24.24 22.51 12.30
C ILE A 9 -25.01 21.56 13.23
N GLY A 10 -25.47 22.10 14.36
CA GLY A 10 -26.35 21.38 15.26
C GLY A 10 -27.78 21.40 14.72
N PHE A 11 -28.41 20.24 14.66
CA PHE A 11 -29.81 20.08 14.33
C PHE A 11 -30.57 19.58 15.56
N GLY A 12 -31.81 20.05 15.77
CA GLY A 12 -32.73 19.45 16.74
C GLY A 12 -33.28 18.12 16.22
N GLU A 13 -34.52 17.77 16.55
CA GLU A 13 -35.19 16.63 15.89
C GLU A 13 -35.32 16.90 14.38
N VAL A 14 -34.53 16.18 13.58
CA VAL A 14 -34.52 16.33 12.13
C VAL A 14 -34.59 14.96 11.48
N ASN A 15 -35.45 14.84 10.48
CA ASN A 15 -35.68 13.60 9.74
C ASN A 15 -34.45 13.23 8.87
N ASP A 16 -34.02 11.97 8.91
CA ASP A 16 -32.90 11.39 8.14
C ASP A 16 -32.94 11.69 6.63
N GLN A 17 -34.14 11.84 6.07
CA GLN A 17 -34.33 12.17 4.66
C GLN A 17 -33.79 13.58 4.33
N PHE A 18 -33.94 14.54 5.24
CA PHE A 18 -33.43 15.89 5.08
C PHE A 18 -31.90 15.94 5.20
N LEU A 19 -31.32 15.21 6.16
CA LEU A 19 -29.85 15.11 6.31
C LEU A 19 -29.20 14.48 5.08
N ASN A 20 -29.84 13.45 4.51
CA ASN A 20 -29.38 12.84 3.25
C ASN A 20 -29.50 13.79 2.04
N GLN A 21 -30.54 14.62 1.99
CA GLN A 21 -30.67 15.64 0.94
C GLN A 21 -29.58 16.70 1.05
N ILE A 22 -29.28 17.19 2.25
CA ILE A 22 -28.17 18.12 2.51
C ILE A 22 -26.84 17.52 2.05
N ARG A 23 -26.58 16.24 2.31
CA ARG A 23 -25.37 15.53 1.85
C ARG A 23 -25.17 15.63 0.34
N THR A 24 -26.27 15.63 -0.42
CA THR A 24 -26.26 15.71 -1.89
C THR A 24 -26.36 17.14 -2.43
N PHE A 25 -26.59 18.12 -1.56
CA PHE A 25 -26.80 19.51 -1.95
C PHE A 25 -25.44 20.24 -2.05
N GLY A 26 -24.95 20.40 -3.28
CA GLY A 26 -23.74 21.17 -3.56
C GLY A 26 -23.04 20.78 -4.87
N THR A 27 -22.13 21.64 -5.35
CA THR A 27 -21.34 21.41 -6.57
C THR A 27 -19.99 20.73 -6.32
N ARG A 28 -19.65 20.45 -5.05
CA ARG A 28 -18.44 19.72 -4.63
C ARG A 28 -18.75 18.82 -3.43
N GLN A 29 -18.25 17.59 -3.45
CA GLN A 29 -18.36 16.67 -2.31
C GLN A 29 -17.51 17.15 -1.14
N GLY A 30 -18.15 17.51 -0.02
CA GLY A 30 -17.52 17.61 1.30
C GLY A 30 -17.59 16.27 2.04
N LEU A 31 -16.70 16.06 3.02
CA LEU A 31 -16.78 14.94 3.96
C LEU A 31 -17.78 15.30 5.06
N PHE A 32 -19.03 14.86 4.92
CA PHE A 32 -20.07 15.05 5.93
C PHE A 32 -20.17 13.82 6.82
N ARG A 33 -20.17 14.03 8.14
CA ARG A 33 -20.46 13.02 9.18
C ARG A 33 -21.55 13.59 10.07
N TYR A 34 -22.54 12.77 10.39
CA TYR A 34 -23.61 13.11 11.33
C TYR A 34 -23.77 11.97 12.33
N SER A 35 -24.21 12.30 13.54
CA SER A 35 -24.52 11.34 14.59
C SER A 35 -26.01 11.43 14.86
N THR A 36 -26.71 10.31 14.82
CA THR A 36 -28.14 10.23 15.15
C THR A 36 -28.36 10.04 16.65
N GLU A 37 -27.33 9.61 17.37
CA GLU A 37 -27.37 9.36 18.81
C GLU A 37 -26.27 10.12 19.55
N SER A 38 -26.60 10.64 20.75
CA SER A 38 -25.66 11.38 21.60
C SER A 38 -24.45 10.53 22.03
N LYS A 39 -24.63 9.22 22.17
CA LYS A 39 -23.58 8.26 22.58
C LYS A 39 -22.53 8.04 21.49
N GLU A 40 -22.91 8.18 20.22
CA GLU A 40 -22.01 8.06 19.08
C GLU A 40 -21.34 9.39 18.72
N LEU A 41 -21.89 10.51 19.22
CA LEU A 41 -21.42 11.86 18.94
C LEU A 41 -19.96 12.03 19.37
N GLN A 42 -19.61 11.52 20.55
CA GLN A 42 -18.25 11.58 21.09
C GLN A 42 -17.24 10.81 20.23
N ASN A 43 -17.60 9.61 19.76
CA ASN A 43 -16.73 8.81 18.89
C ASN A 43 -16.57 9.46 17.52
N ASN A 44 -17.65 9.99 16.94
CA ASN A 44 -17.62 10.69 15.66
C ASN A 44 -16.82 12.01 15.74
N PHE A 45 -16.90 12.74 16.85
CA PHE A 45 -16.04 13.90 17.09
C PHE A 45 -14.58 13.49 17.29
N ASN A 46 -14.31 12.44 18.07
CA ASN A 46 -12.94 11.96 18.29
C ASN A 46 -12.28 11.56 16.96
N ASP A 47 -12.98 10.84 16.08
CA ASP A 47 -12.46 10.49 14.75
C ASP A 47 -12.19 11.72 13.87
N MET A 48 -13.08 12.73 13.94
CA MET A 48 -12.90 14.01 13.22
C MET A 48 -11.74 14.83 13.80
N PHE A 49 -11.56 14.82 15.11
CA PHE A 49 -10.45 15.48 15.79
C PHE A 49 -9.13 14.75 15.57
N GLU A 50 -9.11 13.42 15.52
CA GLU A 50 -7.93 12.66 15.11
C GLU A 50 -7.51 13.01 13.67
N TYR A 51 -8.48 13.21 12.77
CA TYR A 51 -8.20 13.71 11.43
C TYR A 51 -7.64 15.14 11.44
N ALA A 52 -8.17 16.02 12.29
CA ALA A 52 -7.73 17.42 12.42
C ALA A 52 -6.37 17.57 13.12
N LEU A 53 -6.06 16.74 14.13
CA LEU A 53 -4.80 16.73 14.89
C LEU A 53 -3.59 16.31 14.05
N ASN A 54 -3.84 15.68 12.89
CA ASN A 54 -2.82 15.44 11.88
C ASN A 54 -2.48 16.70 11.05
N VAL A 55 -3.28 17.76 11.13
CA VAL A 55 -3.02 19.07 10.50
C VAL A 55 -2.47 20.00 11.59
N ARG A 56 -1.21 20.46 11.41
CA ARG A 56 -0.42 21.16 12.44
C ARG A 56 -0.95 22.52 12.89
N GLU A 57 -2.05 23.00 12.33
CA GLU A 57 -2.67 24.27 12.66
C GLU A 57 -4.16 24.22 12.26
N PHE A 58 -5.04 24.63 13.17
CA PHE A 58 -6.45 24.83 12.82
C PHE A 58 -7.01 26.09 13.47
N THR A 59 -7.94 26.72 12.76
CA THR A 59 -8.63 27.94 13.16
C THR A 59 -10.13 27.67 13.16
N ILE A 60 -10.79 27.89 14.30
CA ILE A 60 -12.25 27.78 14.41
C ILE A 60 -12.83 29.18 14.23
N LYS A 61 -13.70 29.35 13.23
CA LYS A 61 -14.49 30.56 13.02
C LYS A 61 -15.94 30.29 13.39
N LEU A 62 -16.44 31.03 14.36
CA LEU A 62 -17.83 30.97 14.78
C LEU A 62 -18.70 31.89 13.91
N SER A 63 -19.99 31.59 13.84
CA SER A 63 -20.99 32.34 13.07
C SER A 63 -21.16 33.79 13.53
N ASN A 64 -20.75 34.12 14.75
CA ASN A 64 -20.71 35.49 15.28
C ASN A 64 -19.47 36.29 14.83
N GLY A 65 -18.66 35.74 13.92
CA GLY A 65 -17.48 36.40 13.35
C GLY A 65 -16.21 36.29 14.21
N LYS A 66 -16.26 35.66 15.39
CA LYS A 66 -15.08 35.41 16.22
C LYS A 66 -14.26 34.26 15.65
N SER A 67 -12.94 34.38 15.74
CA SER A 67 -11.96 33.43 15.20
C SER A 67 -10.96 33.05 16.27
N TYR A 68 -10.77 31.76 16.51
CA TYR A 68 -9.81 31.22 17.48
C TYR A 68 -8.77 30.38 16.74
N SER A 69 -7.49 30.69 16.92
CA SER A 69 -6.39 29.91 16.33
C SER A 69 -5.60 29.26 17.44
N VAL A 70 -5.35 27.96 17.32
CA VAL A 70 -4.59 27.19 18.31
C VAL A 70 -3.27 26.75 17.68
N TYR A 71 -2.16 27.09 18.35
CA TYR A 71 -0.83 26.61 18.01
C TYR A 71 -0.46 25.51 19.00
N SER A 72 -0.49 24.25 18.58
CA SER A 72 -0.03 23.13 19.41
C SER A 72 1.47 22.95 19.22
N SER A 73 2.27 23.41 20.19
CA SER A 73 3.68 23.00 20.30
C SER A 73 3.86 21.71 21.10
N GLU A 74 2.88 21.29 21.91
CA GLU A 74 2.92 20.07 22.72
C GLU A 74 1.58 19.31 22.72
N ARG A 75 1.67 17.98 22.86
CA ARG A 75 0.70 16.97 22.42
C ARG A 75 -0.48 16.68 23.37
N GLU A 76 -0.71 17.49 24.40
CA GLU A 76 -1.73 17.18 25.43
C GLU A 76 -2.63 18.38 25.78
N THR A 77 -3.11 19.12 24.78
CA THR A 77 -4.11 20.18 25.02
C THR A 77 -5.50 19.71 24.60
N ILE A 78 -6.37 19.41 25.57
CA ILE A 78 -7.82 19.35 25.38
C ILE A 78 -8.38 20.70 25.83
N GLY A 79 -8.98 21.46 24.91
CA GLY A 79 -9.67 22.71 25.22
C GLY A 79 -11.16 22.48 25.40
N PHE A 80 -11.75 23.08 26.43
CA PHE A 80 -13.21 23.18 26.58
C PHE A 80 -13.67 24.57 26.19
N LEU A 81 -14.83 24.66 25.54
CA LEU A 81 -15.55 25.92 25.33
C LEU A 81 -16.37 26.21 26.59
N THR A 82 -15.98 27.25 27.33
CA THR A 82 -16.89 27.92 28.28
C THR A 82 -17.39 29.19 27.61
N ASP A 83 -18.66 29.52 27.81
CA ASP A 83 -19.24 30.76 27.29
C ASP A 83 -18.70 31.95 28.10
N ASP A 84 -17.92 32.82 27.46
CA ASP A 84 -17.24 33.96 28.09
C ASP A 84 -18.22 34.99 28.69
N ASP A 85 -19.52 34.91 28.35
CA ASP A 85 -20.55 35.82 28.86
C ASP A 85 -21.20 35.35 30.19
N THR A 86 -20.77 34.20 30.74
CA THR A 86 -21.26 33.75 32.05
C THR A 86 -20.32 34.22 33.16
N ASP A 87 -20.74 35.25 33.90
CA ASP A 87 -20.03 35.71 35.09
C ASP A 87 -20.12 34.65 36.22
N LEU A 88 -19.20 33.67 36.18
CA LEU A 88 -19.10 32.56 37.12
C LEU A 88 -18.76 32.98 38.56
N SER A 89 -18.52 34.28 38.81
CA SER A 89 -18.37 34.82 40.17
C SER A 89 -19.67 34.74 40.99
N SER A 90 -20.81 34.51 40.34
CA SER A 90 -22.14 34.48 40.97
C SER A 90 -22.71 33.07 41.19
N VAL A 91 -22.08 32.01 40.68
CA VAL A 91 -22.60 30.63 40.79
C VAL A 91 -22.01 29.96 42.04
N THR A 92 -22.71 30.08 43.16
CA THR A 92 -22.34 29.43 44.43
C THR A 92 -22.92 28.04 44.59
N GLU A 93 -23.89 27.64 43.77
CA GLU A 93 -24.52 26.30 43.84
C GLU A 93 -24.82 25.76 42.45
N LEU A 94 -24.52 24.47 42.24
CA LEU A 94 -24.84 23.70 41.04
C LEU A 94 -25.96 22.73 41.38
N THR A 95 -27.13 22.87 40.74
CA THR A 95 -28.24 21.93 40.94
C THR A 95 -28.12 20.77 39.96
N VAL A 96 -27.98 19.55 40.47
CA VAL A 96 -27.94 18.32 39.68
C VAL A 96 -29.23 17.56 39.91
N THR A 97 -29.95 17.24 38.83
CA THR A 97 -31.17 16.44 38.87
C THR A 97 -30.87 15.07 38.31
N ASP A 98 -31.21 14.01 39.04
CA ASP A 98 -31.13 12.65 38.50
C ASP A 98 -32.34 12.28 37.61
N ASP A 99 -32.27 11.12 36.98
CA ASP A 99 -33.31 10.61 36.08
C ASP A 99 -34.66 10.34 36.80
N ALA A 100 -34.66 10.32 38.14
CA ALA A 100 -35.85 10.20 38.97
C ALA A 100 -36.45 11.56 39.37
N GLY A 101 -35.84 12.66 38.91
CA GLY A 101 -36.30 14.03 39.19
C GLY A 101 -35.86 14.57 40.54
N VAL A 102 -34.94 13.89 41.25
CA VAL A 102 -34.43 14.36 42.54
C VAL A 102 -33.30 15.34 42.31
N THR A 103 -33.53 16.60 42.70
CA THR A 103 -32.55 17.69 42.63
C THR A 103 -31.69 17.77 43.89
N GLN A 104 -30.38 17.78 43.72
CA GLN A 104 -29.40 18.07 44.77
C GLN A 104 -28.57 19.30 44.41
N ASN A 105 -28.50 20.27 45.33
CA ASN A 105 -27.64 21.45 45.19
C ASN A 105 -26.24 21.16 45.72
N VAL A 106 -25.22 21.41 44.89
CA VAL A 106 -23.81 21.26 45.22
C VAL A 106 -23.19 22.64 45.34
N CYS A 107 -22.80 23.03 46.55
CA CYS A 107 -22.20 24.35 46.80
C CYS A 107 -20.76 24.40 46.26
N LEU A 108 -20.45 25.39 45.43
CA LEU A 108 -19.14 25.59 44.80
C LEU A 108 -18.34 26.64 45.60
N THR A 109 -17.12 26.30 46.01
CA THR A 109 -16.24 27.22 46.75
C THR A 109 -15.16 27.80 45.82
N GLN A 110 -15.11 29.13 45.70
CA GLN A 110 -14.12 29.82 44.87
C GLN A 110 -12.73 29.78 45.53
N MET A 111 -11.74 29.15 44.89
CA MET A 111 -10.37 29.14 45.42
C MET A 111 -9.63 30.43 45.04
N GLN A 112 -9.22 31.22 46.04
CA GLN A 112 -8.38 32.40 45.83
C GLN A 112 -6.89 31.98 45.75
N ASN A 113 -6.20 32.44 44.69
CA ASN A 113 -4.81 32.17 44.29
C ASN A 113 -4.57 30.91 43.44
N ILE A 114 -4.76 31.05 42.12
CA ILE A 114 -4.36 30.03 41.14
C ILE A 114 -2.87 30.22 40.82
N ARG A 115 -2.01 29.31 41.32
CA ARG A 115 -0.66 29.10 40.77
C ARG A 115 -0.77 28.25 39.48
N PRO A 116 0.15 28.39 38.50
CA PRO A 116 0.12 27.56 37.30
C PRO A 116 0.26 26.08 37.69
N LEU A 117 -0.81 25.32 37.48
CA LEU A 117 -0.90 23.91 37.87
C LEU A 117 -0.37 23.02 36.74
N ASN A 118 0.85 22.53 36.93
CA ASN A 118 1.15 21.14 36.61
C ASN A 118 0.26 20.27 37.52
N SER A 119 -0.46 19.31 36.92
CA SER A 119 -1.44 18.37 37.51
C SER A 119 -2.90 18.85 37.51
N VAL A 120 -3.71 18.27 36.61
CA VAL A 120 -5.14 18.06 36.85
C VAL A 120 -5.34 16.56 37.01
N ARG A 121 -5.75 16.14 38.21
CA ARG A 121 -6.33 14.81 38.44
C ARG A 121 -7.74 14.82 37.87
N ALA A 122 -8.02 13.91 36.93
CA ALA A 122 -9.39 13.64 36.53
C ALA A 122 -10.15 13.08 37.76
N LEU A 123 -11.23 13.77 38.15
CA LEU A 123 -12.27 13.20 39.02
C LEU A 123 -13.09 12.26 38.14
N ASN A 124 -12.69 11.00 38.12
CA ASN A 124 -13.50 9.90 37.59
C ASN A 124 -14.57 9.62 38.67
N LEU A 125 -15.80 10.09 38.45
CA LEU A 125 -16.94 9.60 39.23
C LEU A 125 -17.37 8.27 38.62
N VAL A 126 -16.66 7.21 39.01
CA VAL A 126 -17.07 5.83 38.80
C VAL A 126 -17.72 5.38 40.10
N SER A 127 -18.96 4.89 40.05
CA SER A 127 -19.60 4.27 41.21
C SER A 127 -18.69 3.14 41.72
N PRO A 128 -18.53 2.95 43.05
CA PRO A 128 -17.74 1.84 43.60
C PRO A 128 -18.13 0.45 43.04
N GLN A 129 -19.37 0.30 42.55
CA GLN A 129 -19.88 -0.93 41.93
C GLN A 129 -19.34 -1.14 40.50
N ASP A 130 -19.04 -0.07 39.76
CA ASP A 130 -18.51 -0.13 38.40
C ASP A 130 -16.98 -0.38 38.37
N GLU A 131 -16.28 -0.02 39.45
CA GLU A 131 -14.85 -0.26 39.60
C GLU A 131 -14.54 -1.76 39.83
N GLU A 132 -15.46 -2.51 40.43
CA GLU A 132 -15.39 -3.97 40.54
C GLU A 132 -15.72 -4.67 39.22
N GLN A 133 -16.66 -4.14 38.43
CA GLN A 133 -16.99 -4.68 37.10
C GLN A 133 -15.88 -4.40 36.06
N LEU A 134 -15.20 -3.24 36.13
CA LEU A 134 -14.06 -2.91 35.27
C LEU A 134 -12.81 -3.75 35.58
N LYS A 135 -12.65 -4.23 36.81
CA LYS A 135 -11.60 -5.20 37.18
C LYS A 135 -11.84 -6.59 36.58
N MET A 136 -13.09 -6.93 36.23
CA MET A 136 -13.43 -8.23 35.63
C MET A 136 -13.18 -8.31 34.11
N ASN A 137 -12.93 -7.19 33.42
CA ASN A 137 -12.77 -7.15 31.95
C ASN A 137 -11.34 -6.83 31.49
N GLN A 138 -10.35 -6.99 32.36
CA GLN A 138 -8.95 -6.85 31.95
C GLN A 138 -8.49 -8.13 31.23
N VAL A 139 -7.72 -7.97 30.15
CA VAL A 139 -6.96 -9.08 29.53
C VAL A 139 -6.34 -9.91 30.67
N PRO A 140 -6.69 -11.20 30.80
CA PRO A 140 -6.25 -12.03 31.89
C PRO A 140 -4.74 -11.93 32.03
N GLU A 141 -4.29 -11.89 33.29
CA GLU A 141 -2.88 -11.73 33.62
C GLU A 141 -2.00 -12.73 32.87
N ARG A 142 -2.51 -13.95 32.65
CA ARG A 142 -1.87 -14.99 31.83
C ARG A 142 -1.53 -14.53 30.42
N VAL A 143 -2.46 -13.90 29.69
CA VAL A 143 -2.22 -13.44 28.32
C VAL A 143 -1.22 -12.28 28.32
N LYS A 144 -1.33 -11.34 29.29
CA LYS A 144 -0.34 -10.27 29.46
C LYS A 144 1.07 -10.83 29.74
N LEU A 145 1.17 -11.86 30.58
CA LEU A 145 2.42 -12.55 30.91
C LEU A 145 3.00 -13.30 29.70
N GLN A 146 2.16 -13.94 28.89
CA GLN A 146 2.61 -14.61 27.67
C GLN A 146 3.10 -13.61 26.61
N LEU A 147 2.38 -12.50 26.42
CA LEU A 147 2.77 -11.45 25.46
C LEU A 147 4.02 -10.70 25.90
N SER A 148 4.18 -10.43 27.20
CA SER A 148 5.40 -9.83 27.73
C SER A 148 6.59 -10.78 27.67
N ALA A 149 6.37 -12.09 27.84
CA ALA A 149 7.42 -13.10 27.74
C ALA A 149 8.04 -13.16 26.33
N LEU A 150 7.20 -13.03 25.29
CA LEU A 150 7.62 -12.94 23.90
C LEU A 150 8.39 -11.66 23.56
N ARG A 151 8.31 -10.59 24.38
CA ARG A 151 8.96 -9.33 24.04
C ARG A 151 10.48 -9.48 24.09
N HIS A 152 11.15 -9.07 23.01
CA HIS A 152 12.60 -8.98 22.96
C HIS A 152 13.03 -7.51 23.07
N ASP A 153 13.85 -7.20 24.09
CA ASP A 153 14.48 -5.89 24.24
C ASP A 153 15.67 -5.80 23.26
N ALA A 154 15.37 -5.43 22.02
CA ALA A 154 16.37 -5.31 20.97
C ALA A 154 17.06 -3.93 20.99
N VAL A 155 18.36 -3.90 20.65
CA VAL A 155 19.03 -2.65 20.30
C VAL A 155 18.85 -2.33 18.83
N PHE A 156 18.36 -1.12 18.61
CA PHE A 156 18.18 -0.53 17.29
C PHE A 156 19.40 0.32 16.93
N ALA A 157 19.97 0.08 15.76
CA ALA A 157 20.90 0.97 15.09
C ALA A 157 20.21 2.30 14.71
N ASN A 158 18.92 2.26 14.34
CA ASN A 158 18.15 3.45 14.01
C ASN A 158 17.16 3.84 15.12
N ALA A 159 17.49 4.92 15.85
CA ALA A 159 16.66 5.46 16.93
C ALA A 159 15.26 5.93 16.48
N GLN A 160 15.08 6.36 15.22
CA GLN A 160 13.76 6.75 14.71
C GLN A 160 12.85 5.53 14.57
N ARG A 161 13.39 4.39 14.09
CA ARG A 161 12.63 3.14 13.99
C ARG A 161 12.22 2.60 15.36
N LYS A 162 13.12 2.67 16.34
CA LYS A 162 12.78 2.38 17.74
C LYS A 162 11.62 3.25 18.24
N LYS A 163 11.69 4.57 18.03
CA LYS A 163 10.63 5.50 18.43
C LYS A 163 9.29 5.18 17.75
N ILE A 164 9.29 4.79 16.47
CA ILE A 164 8.07 4.35 15.77
C ILE A 164 7.49 3.10 16.42
N LEU A 165 8.34 2.10 16.73
CA LEU A 165 7.90 0.88 17.41
C LEU A 165 7.33 1.18 18.79
N ASP A 166 8.02 1.99 19.61
CA ASP A 166 7.56 2.36 20.95
C ASP A 166 6.18 3.05 20.91
N LEU A 167 5.97 3.94 19.94
CA LEU A 167 4.67 4.59 19.74
C LEU A 167 3.57 3.59 19.37
N ARG A 168 3.87 2.62 18.50
CA ARG A 168 2.91 1.55 18.14
C ARG A 168 2.60 0.67 19.34
N VAL A 169 3.62 0.24 20.06
CA VAL A 169 3.47 -0.58 21.27
C VAL A 169 2.59 0.14 22.28
N ASN A 170 2.85 1.41 22.58
CA ASN A 170 2.03 2.18 23.52
C ASN A 170 0.56 2.27 23.07
N ARG A 171 0.32 2.63 21.81
CA ARG A 171 -1.03 2.70 21.23
C ARG A 171 -1.75 1.36 21.32
N ASN A 172 -1.07 0.28 20.93
CA ASN A 172 -1.67 -1.04 20.84
C ASN A 172 -1.87 -1.65 22.25
N VAL A 173 -0.97 -1.39 23.20
CA VAL A 173 -1.14 -1.79 24.61
C VAL A 173 -2.43 -1.19 25.18
N ASP A 174 -2.73 0.08 24.90
CA ASP A 174 -3.97 0.71 25.37
C ASP A 174 -5.21 0.11 24.72
N TYR A 175 -5.15 -0.17 23.40
CA TYR A 175 -6.21 -0.90 22.71
C TYR A 175 -6.45 -2.27 23.34
N PHE A 176 -5.40 -3.08 23.51
CA PHE A 176 -5.50 -4.42 24.09
C PHE A 176 -5.92 -4.39 25.56
N LYS A 177 -5.55 -3.37 26.34
CA LYS A 177 -6.05 -3.22 27.71
C LYS A 177 -7.56 -2.95 27.77
N LYS A 178 -8.08 -2.21 26.78
CA LYS A 178 -9.50 -1.84 26.70
C LYS A 178 -10.36 -2.94 26.06
N THR A 179 -9.78 -3.74 25.17
CA THR A 179 -10.47 -4.85 24.51
C THR A 179 -10.31 -6.14 25.31
N ASP A 180 -11.42 -6.69 25.81
CA ASP A 180 -11.41 -7.99 26.48
C ASP A 180 -11.28 -9.15 25.49
N ILE A 181 -10.08 -9.31 24.92
CA ILE A 181 -9.78 -10.37 23.95
C ILE A 181 -10.09 -11.75 24.54
N SER A 182 -9.77 -11.98 25.81
CA SER A 182 -10.00 -13.30 26.40
C SER A 182 -11.48 -13.57 26.63
N GLY A 183 -12.26 -12.59 27.08
CA GLY A 183 -13.71 -12.75 27.19
C GLY A 183 -14.36 -12.99 25.83
N ILE A 184 -13.91 -12.27 24.79
CA ILE A 184 -14.34 -12.48 23.41
C ILE A 184 -14.04 -13.93 22.99
N LEU A 185 -12.79 -14.39 23.12
CA LEU A 185 -12.39 -15.76 22.74
C LEU A 185 -13.10 -16.84 23.55
N GLN A 186 -13.32 -16.61 24.84
CA GLN A 186 -14.05 -17.52 25.71
C GLN A 186 -15.53 -17.59 25.33
N GLY A 187 -16.14 -16.44 25.01
CA GLY A 187 -17.51 -16.35 24.49
C GLY A 187 -17.66 -17.10 23.17
N TYR A 188 -16.73 -16.91 22.23
CA TYR A 188 -16.70 -17.68 20.98
C TYR A 188 -16.59 -19.18 21.25
N LYS A 189 -15.64 -19.61 22.09
CA LYS A 189 -15.48 -21.03 22.46
C LYS A 189 -16.77 -21.62 23.05
N ALA A 190 -17.48 -20.88 23.90
CA ALA A 190 -18.74 -21.31 24.50
C ALA A 190 -19.90 -21.36 23.48
N SER A 191 -19.84 -20.56 22.41
CA SER A 191 -20.85 -20.53 21.35
C SER A 191 -20.77 -21.70 20.34
N ILE A 192 -19.68 -22.48 20.36
CA ILE A 192 -19.49 -23.60 19.43
C ILE A 192 -20.45 -24.73 19.80
N THR A 193 -21.29 -25.13 18.84
CA THR A 193 -22.31 -26.18 19.04
C THR A 193 -21.67 -27.57 19.13
N PRO A 194 -22.36 -28.56 19.75
CA PRO A 194 -21.87 -29.93 19.81
C PRO A 194 -21.56 -30.55 18.43
N ASP A 195 -22.39 -30.25 17.42
CA ASP A 195 -22.20 -30.75 16.05
C ASP A 195 -20.95 -30.16 15.39
N THR A 196 -20.69 -28.86 15.61
CA THR A 196 -19.46 -28.21 15.14
C THR A 196 -18.23 -28.80 15.83
N TRP A 197 -18.29 -29.08 17.14
CA TRP A 197 -17.22 -29.77 17.85
C TRP A 197 -16.95 -31.18 17.31
N GLN A 198 -18.00 -31.90 16.94
CA GLN A 198 -17.88 -33.22 16.33
C GLN A 198 -17.21 -33.13 14.95
N THR A 199 -17.56 -32.13 14.14
CA THR A 199 -16.90 -31.85 12.85
C THR A 199 -15.41 -31.53 13.03
N ILE A 200 -15.05 -30.69 14.00
CA ILE A 200 -13.64 -30.38 14.33
C ILE A 200 -12.89 -31.65 14.76
N LYS A 201 -13.55 -32.53 15.52
CA LYS A 201 -13.01 -33.82 15.97
C LYS A 201 -12.80 -34.81 14.83
N GLU A 202 -13.43 -34.65 13.68
CA GLU A 202 -13.18 -35.51 12.51
C GLU A 202 -11.93 -35.09 11.73
N GLN A 203 -11.46 -33.84 11.89
CA GLN A 203 -10.27 -33.29 11.23
C GLN A 203 -8.93 -33.65 11.92
N LYS A 204 -8.95 -34.55 12.91
CA LYS A 204 -7.86 -34.77 13.87
C LYS A 204 -6.54 -35.25 13.29
N GLN A 205 -6.57 -36.10 12.26
CA GLN A 205 -5.38 -36.84 11.83
C GLN A 205 -4.40 -35.98 11.03
N ASP A 206 -4.86 -34.85 10.47
CA ASP A 206 -4.05 -34.05 9.56
C ASP A 206 -3.33 -32.89 10.26
N TRP A 207 -3.77 -32.50 11.45
CA TRP A 207 -3.36 -31.26 12.11
C TRP A 207 -3.07 -31.49 13.59
N THR A 208 -1.83 -31.88 13.88
CA THR A 208 -1.33 -32.15 15.23
C THR A 208 -0.11 -31.28 15.51
N ASP A 209 -0.09 -30.64 16.68
CA ASP A 209 1.09 -29.95 17.18
C ASP A 209 2.17 -30.96 17.55
N ILE A 210 3.38 -30.74 17.06
CA ILE A 210 4.44 -31.70 17.28
C ILE A 210 4.98 -31.75 18.70
N TYR A 211 4.85 -30.70 19.51
CA TYR A 211 5.37 -30.67 20.87
C TYR A 211 4.36 -31.23 21.87
N SER A 212 3.14 -30.68 21.86
CA SER A 212 2.08 -31.11 22.78
C SER A 212 1.45 -32.45 22.38
N LYS A 213 1.58 -32.85 21.10
CA LYS A 213 0.83 -33.95 20.48
C LYS A 213 -0.68 -33.73 20.47
N ASP A 214 -1.14 -32.52 20.77
CA ASP A 214 -2.54 -32.17 20.71
C ASP A 214 -2.96 -31.95 19.26
N ASP A 215 -4.08 -32.56 18.88
CA ASP A 215 -4.75 -32.30 17.61
C ASP A 215 -5.51 -30.95 17.65
N ILE A 216 -6.01 -30.48 16.50
CA ILE A 216 -6.77 -29.22 16.41
C ILE A 216 -7.95 -29.16 17.40
N TYR A 217 -8.64 -30.29 17.64
CA TYR A 217 -9.75 -30.35 18.57
C TYR A 217 -9.28 -30.13 20.02
N GLU A 218 -8.22 -30.81 20.46
CA GLU A 218 -7.68 -30.64 21.81
C GLU A 218 -7.10 -29.24 22.01
N ILE A 219 -6.41 -28.69 21.01
CA ILE A 219 -5.90 -27.31 21.05
C ILE A 219 -7.04 -26.32 21.26
N MET A 220 -8.09 -26.41 20.43
CA MET A 220 -9.22 -25.50 20.50
C MET A 220 -10.05 -25.70 21.77
N ARG A 221 -10.15 -26.94 22.27
CA ARG A 221 -10.91 -27.29 23.47
C ARG A 221 -10.19 -26.88 24.75
N LYS A 222 -8.88 -27.09 24.86
CA LYS A 222 -8.12 -26.77 26.07
C LYS A 222 -7.98 -25.27 26.25
N SER A 223 -7.73 -24.54 25.17
CA SER A 223 -7.38 -23.12 25.25
C SER A 223 -8.17 -22.28 24.25
N PRO A 224 -8.79 -21.15 24.66
CA PRO A 224 -9.56 -20.29 23.75
C PRO A 224 -8.65 -19.44 22.83
N ASP A 225 -7.43 -19.14 23.25
CA ASP A 225 -6.43 -18.29 22.60
C ASP A 225 -5.30 -19.06 21.91
N ASN A 226 -5.38 -20.39 21.87
CA ASN A 226 -4.41 -21.21 21.14
C ASN A 226 -4.90 -21.51 19.72
N ILE A 227 -3.96 -21.48 18.77
CA ILE A 227 -4.16 -21.70 17.34
C ILE A 227 -3.04 -22.57 16.78
N LEU A 228 -3.32 -23.36 15.74
CA LEU A 228 -2.31 -24.08 14.97
C LEU A 228 -1.63 -23.18 13.94
N CYS A 229 -0.32 -23.31 13.86
CA CYS A 229 0.53 -22.51 12.99
C CYS A 229 1.57 -23.36 12.25
N LEU A 230 2.03 -22.84 11.12
CA LEU A 230 3.22 -23.25 10.40
C LEU A 230 4.45 -22.60 11.02
N GLY A 231 5.46 -23.38 11.38
CA GLY A 231 6.77 -22.86 11.76
C GLY A 231 7.55 -22.34 10.54
N ILE A 232 8.19 -21.20 10.67
CA ILE A 232 9.09 -20.65 9.65
C ILE A 232 10.36 -20.07 10.26
N LEU A 233 11.37 -19.94 9.43
CA LEU A 233 12.58 -19.19 9.75
C LEU A 233 12.60 -17.91 8.93
N VAL A 234 12.63 -16.78 9.63
CA VAL A 234 12.72 -15.46 9.01
C VAL A 234 13.90 -14.68 9.56
N GLN A 235 14.49 -13.86 8.72
CA GLN A 235 15.39 -12.79 9.12
C GLN A 235 14.57 -11.50 9.17
N ARG A 236 14.61 -10.82 10.31
CA ARG A 236 14.00 -9.51 10.52
C ARG A 236 15.10 -8.46 10.55
N ASP A 237 14.95 -7.45 9.71
CA ASP A 237 15.73 -6.22 9.74
C ASP A 237 14.87 -5.10 10.34
N GLU A 238 15.50 -4.06 10.90
CA GLU A 238 14.76 -2.94 11.50
C GLU A 238 13.83 -2.24 10.50
N GLU A 239 14.13 -2.35 9.21
CA GLU A 239 13.29 -1.83 8.13
C GLU A 239 11.88 -2.42 8.15
N ALA A 240 11.67 -3.60 8.75
CA ALA A 240 10.36 -4.24 8.87
C ALA A 240 9.36 -3.40 9.66
N ILE A 241 9.86 -2.50 10.52
CA ILE A 241 9.04 -1.55 11.25
C ILE A 241 8.46 -0.50 10.30
N THR A 242 9.26 0.01 9.37
CA THR A 242 8.84 1.09 8.46
C THR A 242 8.26 0.59 7.14
N ASP A 243 8.76 -0.54 6.66
CA ASP A 243 8.36 -1.20 5.42
C ASP A 243 8.41 -2.73 5.64
N PRO A 244 7.28 -3.34 6.05
CA PRO A 244 7.17 -4.78 6.27
C PRO A 244 7.51 -5.62 5.02
N THR A 245 7.39 -5.06 3.82
CA THR A 245 7.63 -5.79 2.56
C THR A 245 9.13 -5.99 2.28
N LYS A 246 9.98 -5.14 2.85
CA LYS A 246 11.44 -5.16 2.63
C LYS A 246 12.22 -5.73 3.81
N GLY A 247 11.78 -5.42 5.03
CA GLY A 247 12.54 -5.77 6.22
C GLY A 247 12.32 -7.20 6.74
N LEU A 248 11.41 -7.98 6.15
CA LEU A 248 11.23 -9.39 6.49
C LEU A 248 11.69 -10.28 5.33
N LYS A 249 12.66 -11.16 5.60
CA LYS A 249 13.19 -12.11 4.62
C LYS A 249 12.96 -13.54 5.08
N LEU A 250 12.27 -14.33 4.26
CA LEU A 250 12.14 -15.76 4.48
C LEU A 250 13.47 -16.48 4.25
N LEU A 251 13.96 -17.20 5.26
CA LEU A 251 15.17 -18.02 5.17
C LEU A 251 14.83 -19.49 4.86
N SER A 252 13.81 -20.05 5.53
CA SER A 252 13.34 -21.40 5.25
C SER A 252 11.89 -21.61 5.68
N VAL A 253 11.18 -22.43 4.90
CA VAL A 253 9.84 -22.94 5.23
C VAL A 253 9.98 -24.32 5.84
N THR A 254 9.34 -24.55 6.99
CA THR A 254 9.36 -25.85 7.65
C THR A 254 8.10 -26.65 7.33
N ASN A 255 8.11 -27.96 7.56
CA ASN A 255 6.88 -28.76 7.57
C ASN A 255 6.29 -28.93 8.99
N THR A 256 6.92 -28.29 9.98
CA THR A 256 6.53 -28.39 11.38
C THR A 256 5.28 -27.57 11.65
N ILE A 257 4.23 -28.29 12.08
CA ILE A 257 3.01 -27.71 12.65
C ILE A 257 3.19 -27.60 14.17
N ILE A 258 2.95 -26.40 14.69
CA ILE A 258 3.14 -26.05 16.10
C ILE A 258 1.95 -25.22 16.58
N SER A 259 1.48 -25.47 17.79
CA SER A 259 0.48 -24.58 18.38
C SER A 259 1.15 -23.30 18.89
N TYR A 260 0.42 -22.20 18.89
CA TYR A 260 0.94 -20.91 19.34
C TYR A 260 1.46 -20.96 20.78
N ASP A 261 0.76 -21.65 21.69
CA ASP A 261 1.24 -21.86 23.06
C ASP A 261 2.55 -22.64 23.11
N SER A 262 2.67 -23.74 22.35
CA SER A 262 3.91 -24.52 22.28
C SER A 262 5.07 -23.68 21.74
N PHE A 263 4.80 -22.85 20.72
CA PHE A 263 5.79 -21.91 20.19
C PHE A 263 6.26 -20.92 21.25
N ILE A 264 5.34 -20.25 21.96
CA ILE A 264 5.68 -19.30 23.04
C ILE A 264 6.52 -19.97 24.11
N ASN A 265 6.08 -21.14 24.59
CA ASN A 265 6.79 -21.87 25.63
C ASN A 265 8.21 -22.24 25.20
N ALA A 266 8.35 -22.73 23.96
CA ALA A 266 9.65 -23.09 23.41
C ALA A 266 10.58 -21.86 23.24
N MET A 267 10.03 -20.72 22.80
CA MET A 267 10.78 -19.47 22.70
C MET A 267 11.24 -18.95 24.06
N ASN A 268 10.40 -19.05 25.09
CA ASN A 268 10.76 -18.68 26.47
C ASN A 268 11.88 -19.57 27.02
N VAL A 269 11.82 -20.88 26.74
CA VAL A 269 12.88 -21.82 27.13
C VAL A 269 14.18 -21.49 26.40
N ALA A 270 14.13 -21.20 25.09
CA ALA A 270 15.31 -20.78 24.32
C ALA A 270 15.94 -19.51 24.91
N LYS A 271 15.11 -18.53 25.26
CA LYS A 271 15.53 -17.26 25.88
C LYS A 271 16.21 -17.44 27.23
N ASN A 272 15.62 -18.26 28.10
CA ASN A 272 16.17 -18.52 29.43
C ASN A 272 17.52 -19.25 29.35
N HIS A 273 17.69 -20.19 28.41
CA HIS A 273 18.97 -20.88 28.23
C HIS A 273 20.10 -19.93 27.79
N GLN A 274 19.79 -18.93 26.95
CA GLN A 274 20.79 -17.95 26.52
C GLN A 274 21.19 -16.98 27.62
N GLN A 275 20.22 -16.50 28.40
CA GLN A 275 20.51 -15.67 29.56
C GLN A 275 21.43 -16.39 30.57
N GLN A 276 21.32 -17.71 30.69
CA GLN A 276 22.22 -18.50 31.55
C GLN A 276 23.62 -18.67 30.95
N GLN A 277 23.74 -18.85 29.63
CA GLN A 277 25.05 -18.98 28.96
C GLN A 277 25.84 -17.67 28.91
N GLN A 278 25.16 -16.52 28.89
CA GLN A 278 25.79 -15.19 28.86
C GLN A 278 26.26 -14.69 30.25
N GLN A 279 26.16 -15.49 31.32
CA GLN A 279 26.66 -15.12 32.65
C GLN A 279 28.19 -15.17 32.79
N SER A 280 28.94 -15.32 31.71
CA SER A 280 30.39 -15.10 31.75
C SER A 280 30.66 -13.60 32.01
N PRO A 281 31.36 -13.24 33.11
CA PRO A 281 31.44 -11.85 33.61
C PRO A 281 32.06 -10.85 32.63
N ASP A 282 32.80 -11.31 31.62
CA ASP A 282 33.44 -10.44 30.63
C ASP A 282 32.55 -10.05 29.42
N GLN A 283 31.30 -10.55 29.32
CA GLN A 283 30.38 -10.25 28.21
C GLN A 283 29.08 -9.54 28.63
N GLN A 284 29.00 -9.01 29.84
CA GLN A 284 27.74 -8.50 30.45
C GLN A 284 27.22 -7.14 29.94
N GLN A 285 27.72 -6.57 28.84
CA GLN A 285 27.26 -5.24 28.37
C GLN A 285 26.78 -5.17 26.91
N GLY A 286 26.76 -6.27 26.19
CA GLY A 286 26.24 -6.29 24.82
C GLY A 286 24.75 -6.57 24.79
N GLN A 287 23.89 -5.55 24.86
CA GLN A 287 22.53 -5.71 24.36
C GLN A 287 22.59 -6.21 22.90
N GLU A 288 21.89 -7.30 22.59
CA GLU A 288 21.97 -7.94 21.28
C GLU A 288 21.37 -7.03 20.20
N LYS A 289 22.05 -6.93 19.06
CA LYS A 289 21.56 -6.16 17.91
C LYS A 289 20.30 -6.85 17.37
N PHE A 290 19.34 -6.07 16.90
CA PHE A 290 18.09 -6.60 16.33
C PHE A 290 18.31 -7.74 15.31
N ALA A 291 19.32 -7.62 14.44
CA ALA A 291 19.65 -8.63 13.44
C ALA A 291 20.20 -9.95 14.02
N THR A 292 20.94 -9.91 15.14
CA THR A 292 21.54 -11.10 15.75
C THR A 292 20.51 -11.95 16.48
N LEU A 293 19.37 -11.38 16.88
CA LEU A 293 18.26 -12.11 17.53
C LEU A 293 17.70 -13.23 16.63
N ASN A 294 17.78 -13.08 15.31
CA ASN A 294 17.21 -14.03 14.35
C ASN A 294 17.84 -15.43 14.45
N ASP A 295 19.15 -15.50 14.71
CA ASP A 295 19.87 -16.77 14.83
C ASP A 295 19.85 -17.35 16.24
N VAL A 296 19.73 -16.46 17.21
CA VAL A 296 19.86 -16.73 18.63
C VAL A 296 18.58 -17.40 19.13
N TYR A 297 17.39 -16.87 18.84
CA TYR A 297 16.14 -17.44 19.33
C TYR A 297 15.47 -18.33 18.29
N CYS A 298 15.87 -19.60 18.25
CA CYS A 298 15.27 -20.62 17.39
C CYS A 298 14.81 -21.82 18.20
N VAL A 299 13.65 -22.35 17.83
CA VAL A 299 13.15 -23.65 18.27
C VAL A 299 13.51 -24.70 17.23
N ALA A 300 13.93 -25.89 17.67
CA ALA A 300 14.22 -27.01 16.80
C ALA A 300 12.93 -27.78 16.45
N GLY A 301 12.43 -27.58 15.23
CA GLY A 301 11.36 -28.36 14.64
C GLY A 301 11.67 -29.86 14.60
N ALA A 302 10.62 -30.65 14.51
CA ALA A 302 10.67 -32.07 14.80
C ALA A 302 11.24 -32.93 13.68
N LEU A 303 11.17 -32.43 12.45
CA LEU A 303 11.79 -33.06 11.30
C LEU A 303 13.12 -32.35 11.05
N SER A 304 14.22 -33.09 11.13
CA SER A 304 15.54 -32.63 10.63
C SER A 304 16.16 -31.40 11.31
N ASN A 305 15.88 -31.11 12.59
CA ASN A 305 16.40 -29.91 13.29
C ASN A 305 16.09 -28.60 12.54
N GLU A 306 14.91 -28.52 11.94
CA GLU A 306 14.38 -27.28 11.33
C GLU A 306 14.47 -26.13 12.35
N ARG A 307 15.07 -25.00 11.99
CA ARG A 307 15.11 -23.82 12.88
C ARG A 307 13.82 -23.03 12.68
N ILE A 308 13.12 -22.71 13.76
CA ILE A 308 11.86 -21.97 13.75
C ILE A 308 12.01 -20.76 14.68
N ASN A 309 11.79 -19.55 14.17
CA ASN A 309 11.80 -18.33 14.98
C ASN A 309 10.56 -17.45 14.74
N ALA A 310 9.62 -17.92 13.91
CA ALA A 310 8.33 -17.30 13.73
C ALA A 310 7.29 -18.36 13.34
N VAL A 311 6.02 -17.97 13.45
CA VAL A 311 4.90 -18.82 13.12
C VAL A 311 3.86 -18.05 12.31
N ILE A 312 3.23 -18.74 11.35
CA ILE A 312 2.07 -18.20 10.61
C ILE A 312 0.87 -19.11 10.84
N PRO A 313 -0.29 -18.59 11.25
CA PRO A 313 -1.50 -19.40 11.40
C PRO A 313 -1.94 -20.06 10.09
N LEU A 314 -2.59 -21.21 10.20
CA LEU A 314 -3.21 -21.92 9.07
C LEU A 314 -4.72 -21.90 9.21
N TYR A 315 -5.45 -21.76 8.12
CA TYR A 315 -6.90 -21.91 8.15
C TYR A 315 -7.22 -23.41 8.27
N ILE A 316 -7.74 -23.91 9.39
CA ILE A 316 -8.13 -25.33 9.49
C ILE A 316 -9.64 -25.50 9.33
N ASN A 317 -10.40 -24.61 9.96
CA ASN A 317 -11.86 -24.51 9.86
C ASN A 317 -12.31 -23.09 10.26
N ASP A 318 -13.59 -22.78 10.06
CA ASP A 318 -14.14 -21.45 10.35
C ASP A 318 -13.99 -21.03 11.82
N GLU A 319 -14.19 -21.95 12.76
CA GLU A 319 -14.06 -21.64 14.19
C GLU A 319 -12.60 -21.34 14.57
N HIS A 320 -11.65 -22.04 13.94
CA HIS A 320 -10.24 -21.76 14.10
C HIS A 320 -9.85 -20.40 13.49
N MET A 321 -10.38 -20.08 12.29
CA MET A 321 -10.12 -18.81 11.63
C MET A 321 -10.65 -17.60 12.42
N LYS A 322 -11.81 -17.71 13.06
CA LYS A 322 -12.34 -16.66 13.96
C LYS A 322 -11.33 -16.29 15.05
N ARG A 323 -10.66 -17.29 15.64
CA ARG A 323 -9.61 -17.06 16.65
C ARG A 323 -8.38 -16.40 16.05
N ILE A 324 -7.93 -16.88 14.88
CA ILE A 324 -6.81 -16.29 14.15
C ILE A 324 -7.04 -14.79 13.91
N ARG A 325 -8.27 -14.41 13.52
CA ARG A 325 -8.63 -13.02 13.27
C ARG A 325 -8.58 -12.16 14.53
N ILE A 326 -9.08 -12.66 15.66
CA ILE A 326 -9.02 -11.93 16.93
C ILE A 326 -7.56 -11.73 17.38
N LEU A 327 -6.72 -12.73 17.13
CA LEU A 327 -5.30 -12.73 17.50
C LEU A 327 -4.39 -12.08 16.45
N GLU A 328 -4.96 -11.51 15.37
CA GLU A 328 -4.20 -11.04 14.21
C GLU A 328 -3.10 -10.05 14.54
N GLY A 329 -3.45 -9.02 15.31
CA GLY A 329 -2.46 -8.02 15.72
C GLY A 329 -1.31 -8.62 16.52
N ILE A 330 -1.60 -9.62 17.36
CA ILE A 330 -0.61 -10.25 18.24
C ILE A 330 0.45 -11.02 17.45
N TRP A 331 0.01 -11.92 16.55
CA TRP A 331 0.95 -12.78 15.84
C TRP A 331 1.64 -12.03 14.69
N LEU A 332 0.97 -11.09 14.01
CA LEU A 332 1.62 -10.24 13.01
C LEU A 332 2.63 -9.29 13.65
N GLY A 333 2.28 -8.66 14.77
CA GLY A 333 3.20 -7.81 15.52
C GLY A 333 4.49 -8.55 15.85
N TYR A 334 4.37 -9.75 16.42
CA TYR A 334 5.53 -10.58 16.73
C TYR A 334 6.33 -11.01 15.49
N LEU A 335 5.65 -11.44 14.43
CA LEU A 335 6.27 -11.88 13.18
C LEU A 335 7.22 -10.82 12.62
N TYR A 336 6.85 -9.54 12.63
CA TYR A 336 7.66 -8.47 12.04
C TYR A 336 8.58 -7.75 13.02
N THR A 337 8.22 -7.67 14.30
CA THR A 337 8.89 -6.75 15.24
C THR A 337 9.49 -7.42 16.47
N LEU A 338 9.29 -8.73 16.67
CA LEU A 338 9.63 -9.44 17.91
C LEU A 338 8.89 -8.90 19.15
N ASP A 339 7.82 -8.12 18.95
CA ASP A 339 6.95 -7.60 19.98
C ASP A 339 5.49 -7.80 19.53
N SER A 340 4.71 -8.57 20.28
CA SER A 340 3.30 -8.82 19.96
C SER A 340 2.44 -7.55 19.96
N TYR A 341 2.90 -6.46 20.58
CA TYR A 341 2.26 -5.16 20.53
C TYR A 341 2.77 -4.28 19.39
N GLY A 342 3.76 -4.72 18.62
CA GLY A 342 4.34 -3.98 17.49
C GLY A 342 3.51 -4.00 16.21
N TYR A 343 2.23 -4.37 16.29
CA TYR A 343 1.33 -4.47 15.15
C TYR A 343 1.18 -3.16 14.36
N ASP A 344 1.25 -3.27 13.03
CA ASP A 344 0.89 -2.24 12.08
C ASP A 344 0.14 -2.86 10.91
N LYS A 345 -0.89 -2.16 10.43
CA LYS A 345 -1.74 -2.62 9.32
C LYS A 345 -0.97 -2.95 8.05
N GLN A 346 0.16 -2.27 7.78
CA GLN A 346 1.00 -2.57 6.61
C GLN A 346 1.65 -3.95 6.67
N GLN A 347 1.72 -4.59 7.85
CA GLN A 347 2.24 -5.94 8.01
C GLN A 347 1.37 -6.99 7.32
N GLU A 348 0.08 -6.72 7.14
CA GLU A 348 -0.81 -7.55 6.33
C GLU A 348 -0.36 -7.58 4.86
N VAL A 349 0.16 -6.46 4.32
CA VAL A 349 0.73 -6.40 2.97
C VAL A 349 2.07 -7.15 2.91
N GLY A 350 2.90 -7.02 3.95
CA GLY A 350 4.11 -7.83 4.11
C GLY A 350 3.80 -9.33 4.06
N LEU A 351 2.68 -9.77 4.64
CA LEU A 351 2.30 -11.19 4.64
C LEU A 351 2.09 -11.73 3.23
N LEU A 352 1.59 -10.91 2.29
CA LEU A 352 1.46 -11.30 0.88
C LEU A 352 2.83 -11.48 0.21
N LYS A 353 3.80 -10.62 0.54
CA LYS A 353 5.19 -10.81 0.10
C LYS A 353 5.78 -12.09 0.67
N LEU A 354 5.52 -12.37 1.94
CA LEU A 354 5.97 -13.58 2.60
C LEU A 354 5.35 -14.83 1.98
N LEU A 355 4.04 -14.83 1.69
CA LEU A 355 3.37 -15.92 0.97
C LEU A 355 4.03 -16.17 -0.39
N TYR A 356 4.32 -15.12 -1.15
CA TYR A 356 5.06 -15.25 -2.40
C TYR A 356 6.42 -15.93 -2.20
N GLN A 357 7.21 -15.51 -1.20
CA GLN A 357 8.50 -16.15 -0.89
C GLN A 357 8.34 -17.63 -0.50
N ILE A 358 7.29 -17.99 0.24
CA ILE A 358 6.98 -19.39 0.59
C ILE A 358 6.65 -20.18 -0.68
N ILE A 359 5.87 -19.62 -1.60
CA ILE A 359 5.56 -20.22 -2.91
C ILE A 359 6.82 -20.43 -3.74
N GLN A 360 7.80 -19.53 -3.69
CA GLN A 360 9.10 -19.69 -4.36
C GLN A 360 9.93 -20.83 -3.77
N GLN A 361 9.93 -20.98 -2.44
CA GLN A 361 10.72 -21.99 -1.74
C GLN A 361 10.01 -23.34 -1.60
N ARG A 362 8.81 -23.49 -2.16
CA ARG A 362 8.01 -24.71 -1.99
C ARG A 362 8.71 -25.92 -2.62
N THR A 363 8.56 -27.05 -1.96
CA THR A 363 8.73 -28.38 -2.55
C THR A 363 7.38 -28.88 -3.08
N ASN A 364 7.40 -29.75 -4.09
CA ASN A 364 6.19 -30.31 -4.67
C ASN A 364 5.56 -31.44 -3.81
N SER A 365 5.88 -31.52 -2.51
CA SER A 365 5.31 -32.52 -1.61
C SER A 365 3.83 -32.26 -1.34
N GLN A 366 3.04 -33.32 -1.17
CA GLN A 366 1.61 -33.22 -0.89
C GLN A 366 1.33 -32.43 0.39
N ARG A 367 2.15 -32.63 1.44
CA ARG A 367 2.01 -31.91 2.72
C ARG A 367 2.20 -30.39 2.55
N GLN A 368 3.19 -29.97 1.78
CA GLN A 368 3.40 -28.54 1.55
C GLN A 368 2.31 -27.91 0.71
N LYS A 369 1.77 -28.63 -0.28
CA LYS A 369 0.59 -28.18 -1.03
C LYS A 369 -0.61 -27.97 -0.11
N GLN A 370 -0.84 -28.89 0.84
CA GLN A 370 -1.90 -28.75 1.83
C GLN A 370 -1.68 -27.54 2.74
N ILE A 371 -0.47 -27.38 3.29
CA ILE A 371 -0.11 -26.23 4.15
C ILE A 371 -0.27 -24.91 3.41
N LEU A 372 0.20 -24.83 2.16
CA LEU A 372 0.06 -23.64 1.33
C LEU A 372 -1.40 -23.31 1.06
N ALA A 373 -2.23 -24.30 0.73
CA ALA A 373 -3.66 -24.07 0.52
C ALA A 373 -4.35 -23.51 1.78
N GLU A 374 -3.99 -23.99 2.97
CA GLU A 374 -4.54 -23.43 4.21
C GLU A 374 -3.99 -22.05 4.56
N LEU A 375 -2.73 -21.75 4.22
CA LEU A 375 -2.16 -20.41 4.37
C LEU A 375 -2.79 -19.41 3.39
N GLU A 376 -3.09 -19.84 2.16
CA GLU A 376 -3.77 -19.01 1.16
C GLU A 376 -5.15 -18.59 1.62
N LYS A 377 -5.91 -19.49 2.25
CA LYS A 377 -7.23 -19.15 2.83
C LYS A 377 -7.11 -18.09 3.92
N VAL A 378 -6.07 -18.12 4.75
CA VAL A 378 -5.79 -17.04 5.73
C VAL A 378 -5.56 -15.72 5.01
N CYS A 379 -4.73 -15.71 3.96
CA CYS A 379 -4.44 -14.49 3.20
C CYS A 379 -5.68 -13.98 2.43
N GLN A 380 -6.49 -14.86 1.86
CA GLN A 380 -7.77 -14.53 1.23
C GLN A 380 -8.72 -13.88 2.23
N PHE A 381 -8.82 -14.43 3.43
CA PHE A 381 -9.64 -13.86 4.51
C PHE A 381 -9.16 -12.46 4.89
N ILE A 382 -7.85 -12.28 5.10
CA ILE A 382 -7.27 -10.97 5.44
C ILE A 382 -7.56 -9.95 4.33
N ILE A 383 -7.40 -10.32 3.05
CA ILE A 383 -7.71 -9.45 1.91
C ILE A 383 -9.19 -9.03 1.91
N LYS A 384 -10.10 -9.96 2.20
CA LYS A 384 -11.55 -9.71 2.15
C LYS A 384 -12.04 -8.87 3.34
N GLU A 385 -11.60 -9.22 4.54
CA GLU A 385 -12.15 -8.70 5.80
C GLU A 385 -11.36 -7.53 6.37
N SER A 386 -10.07 -7.40 6.04
CA SER A 386 -9.30 -6.29 6.56
C SER A 386 -9.70 -4.98 5.90
N LEU A 387 -10.07 -4.01 6.74
CA LEU A 387 -10.14 -2.60 6.36
C LEU A 387 -8.81 -2.11 5.77
N GLY A 388 -7.70 -2.79 6.07
CA GLY A 388 -6.35 -2.56 5.54
C GLY A 388 -6.32 -2.78 4.07
N PHE A 389 -6.88 -3.91 3.63
CA PHE A 389 -7.15 -4.13 2.23
C PHE A 389 -8.30 -3.28 1.73
N LYS A 390 -9.38 -2.93 2.42
CA LYS A 390 -10.31 -1.91 1.82
C LYS A 390 -9.63 -0.57 1.51
N THR A 391 -8.62 -0.18 2.29
CA THR A 391 -7.75 0.97 2.00
C THR A 391 -6.59 0.65 1.05
N ALA A 392 -6.13 -0.60 0.97
CA ALA A 392 -5.04 -1.09 0.10
C ALA A 392 -5.52 -1.81 -1.17
N GLU A 393 -6.83 -1.96 -1.34
CA GLU A 393 -7.70 -2.29 -2.46
C GLU A 393 -8.11 -0.93 -3.00
N GLN A 394 -8.43 0.06 -2.16
CA GLN A 394 -8.20 1.43 -2.60
C GLN A 394 -6.75 1.70 -2.96
N GLN A 395 -5.68 1.20 -2.34
CA GLN A 395 -4.33 1.32 -2.91
C GLN A 395 -4.01 0.22 -3.92
N GLY A 396 -4.89 -0.73 -4.20
CA GLY A 396 -4.60 -1.92 -5.00
C GLY A 396 -5.28 -1.78 -6.33
N GLU A 397 -6.57 -1.44 -6.30
CA GLU A 397 -7.33 -0.68 -7.29
C GLU A 397 -6.79 0.74 -7.47
N LYS A 398 -6.31 1.53 -6.50
CA LYS A 398 -5.53 2.76 -6.85
C LYS A 398 -4.10 2.46 -7.23
N THR A 399 -3.47 1.32 -6.92
CA THR A 399 -2.16 1.00 -7.53
C THR A 399 -2.40 0.51 -8.94
N TYR A 400 -3.45 -0.26 -9.21
CA TYR A 400 -3.94 -0.65 -10.52
C TYR A 400 -4.44 0.56 -11.31
N GLU A 401 -5.25 1.43 -10.73
CA GLU A 401 -5.66 2.71 -11.27
C GLU A 401 -4.53 3.75 -11.21
N ARG A 402 -3.42 3.60 -10.48
CA ARG A 402 -2.23 4.49 -10.63
C ARG A 402 -1.28 3.94 -11.69
N LEU A 403 -1.20 2.62 -11.80
CA LEU A 403 -0.59 1.85 -12.89
C LEU A 403 -1.25 2.28 -14.20
N LEU A 404 -2.59 2.33 -14.21
CA LEU A 404 -3.43 2.75 -15.32
C LEU A 404 -3.57 4.28 -15.44
N ASN A 405 -3.81 5.03 -14.35
CA ASN A 405 -4.11 6.49 -14.34
C ASN A 405 -2.93 7.39 -13.93
N ARG A 406 -1.70 6.87 -14.03
CA ARG A 406 -0.44 7.62 -14.17
C ARG A 406 -0.10 8.61 -13.04
N THR A 407 0.92 8.26 -12.27
CA THR A 407 2.00 9.19 -11.89
C THR A 407 3.23 8.30 -11.69
N PRO A 408 4.39 8.58 -12.31
CA PRO A 408 5.60 7.81 -12.03
C PRO A 408 5.97 8.05 -10.57
N VAL A 409 5.58 7.14 -9.70
CA VAL A 409 5.98 7.21 -8.31
C VAL A 409 7.45 6.79 -8.27
N THR A 410 8.27 7.59 -7.61
CA THR A 410 9.70 7.35 -7.41
C THR A 410 9.99 6.16 -6.49
N GLN A 411 8.98 5.49 -5.94
CA GLN A 411 9.15 4.35 -5.05
C GLN A 411 9.11 3.05 -5.86
N GLU A 412 10.18 2.27 -5.75
CA GLU A 412 10.21 0.87 -6.19
C GLU A 412 9.12 0.11 -5.43
N TYR A 413 8.02 -0.18 -6.12
CA TYR A 413 6.94 -1.03 -5.61
C TYR A 413 7.26 -2.49 -5.90
N ASP A 414 6.98 -3.35 -4.94
CA ASP A 414 7.15 -4.78 -5.10
C ASP A 414 6.00 -5.37 -5.91
N LEU A 415 6.24 -5.59 -7.21
CA LEU A 415 5.25 -6.06 -8.17
C LEU A 415 4.70 -7.46 -7.87
N CYS A 416 5.33 -8.22 -6.96
CA CYS A 416 4.75 -9.50 -6.54
C CYS A 416 3.51 -9.32 -5.66
N ILE A 417 3.33 -8.17 -4.97
CA ILE A 417 2.17 -7.94 -4.10
C ILE A 417 0.86 -7.87 -4.92
N PRO A 418 0.71 -6.97 -5.93
CA PRO A 418 -0.51 -6.96 -6.74
C PRO A 418 -0.73 -8.28 -7.48
N LEU A 419 0.35 -8.99 -7.83
CA LEU A 419 0.28 -10.32 -8.44
C LEU A 419 -0.36 -11.34 -7.48
N MET A 420 0.08 -11.36 -6.22
CA MET A 420 -0.51 -12.21 -5.18
C MET A 420 -1.94 -11.83 -4.86
N ILE A 421 -2.30 -10.54 -4.90
CA ILE A 421 -3.69 -10.10 -4.71
C ILE A 421 -4.58 -10.65 -5.84
N GLY A 422 -4.17 -10.50 -7.10
CA GLY A 422 -4.91 -11.05 -8.23
C GLY A 422 -5.02 -12.57 -8.17
N TYR A 423 -3.96 -13.27 -7.78
CA TYR A 423 -4.00 -14.71 -7.53
C TYR A 423 -5.03 -15.09 -6.46
N LEU A 424 -4.95 -14.50 -5.27
CA LEU A 424 -5.82 -14.84 -4.14
C LEU A 424 -7.29 -14.48 -4.38
N LYS A 425 -7.56 -13.49 -5.26
CA LYS A 425 -8.91 -13.12 -5.70
C LYS A 425 -9.44 -13.96 -6.87
N ASN A 426 -8.67 -14.93 -7.38
CA ASN A 426 -8.96 -15.67 -8.60
C ASN A 426 -9.12 -14.78 -9.85
N ASP A 427 -8.41 -13.65 -9.88
CA ASP A 427 -8.42 -12.65 -10.95
C ASP A 427 -7.01 -12.43 -11.55
N LEU A 428 -6.19 -13.49 -11.52
CA LEU A 428 -4.79 -13.41 -11.94
C LEU A 428 -4.65 -12.97 -13.41
N ASN A 429 -5.52 -13.45 -14.29
CA ASN A 429 -5.50 -13.13 -15.72
C ASN A 429 -5.63 -11.64 -16.00
N THR A 430 -6.47 -10.93 -15.23
CA THR A 430 -6.70 -9.50 -15.40
C THR A 430 -5.52 -8.65 -14.94
N VAL A 431 -4.77 -9.12 -13.93
CA VAL A 431 -3.65 -8.34 -13.35
C VAL A 431 -2.29 -8.63 -14.01
N LEU A 432 -2.14 -9.77 -14.69
CA LEU A 432 -0.87 -10.24 -15.23
C LEU A 432 -0.24 -9.26 -16.24
N LEU A 433 -1.01 -8.84 -17.25
CA LEU A 433 -0.53 -7.93 -18.29
C LEU A 433 -0.17 -6.54 -17.73
N PRO A 434 -1.03 -5.88 -16.92
CA PRO A 434 -0.69 -4.60 -16.27
C PRO A 434 0.58 -4.66 -15.41
N ILE A 435 0.76 -5.73 -14.64
CA ILE A 435 1.97 -5.93 -13.83
C ILE A 435 3.21 -6.09 -14.71
N TYR A 436 3.09 -6.83 -15.81
CA TYR A 436 4.17 -6.99 -16.77
C TYR A 436 4.54 -5.66 -17.46
N TYR A 437 3.55 -4.84 -17.83
CA TYR A 437 3.82 -3.51 -18.39
C TYR A 437 4.55 -2.60 -17.41
N GLU A 438 4.18 -2.63 -16.13
CA GLU A 438 4.91 -1.86 -15.11
C GLU A 438 6.33 -2.37 -14.88
N TYR A 439 6.52 -3.69 -14.87
CA TYR A 439 7.86 -4.26 -14.84
C TYR A 439 8.72 -3.72 -15.98
N MET A 440 8.19 -3.74 -17.21
CA MET A 440 8.89 -3.17 -18.36
C MET A 440 9.15 -1.68 -18.19
N ARG A 441 8.17 -0.92 -17.68
CA ARG A 441 8.33 0.49 -17.38
C ARG A 441 9.50 0.74 -16.43
N GLN A 442 9.57 0.01 -15.32
CA GLN A 442 10.65 0.13 -14.33
C GLN A 442 12.03 -0.20 -14.94
N GLU A 443 12.13 -1.26 -15.73
CA GLU A 443 13.37 -1.68 -16.37
C GLU A 443 13.84 -0.69 -17.45
N TYR A 444 12.92 -0.16 -18.26
CA TYR A 444 13.26 0.89 -19.22
C TYR A 444 13.67 2.19 -18.54
N GLN A 445 13.01 2.58 -17.43
CA GLN A 445 13.46 3.71 -16.64
C GLN A 445 14.88 3.52 -16.10
N LYS A 446 15.23 2.32 -15.63
CA LYS A 446 16.59 1.98 -15.18
C LYS A 446 17.60 2.07 -16.34
N LYS A 447 17.29 1.51 -17.51
CA LYS A 447 18.16 1.55 -18.71
C LYS A 447 18.34 2.97 -19.25
N CYS A 448 17.28 3.76 -19.35
CA CYS A 448 17.33 5.12 -19.89
C CYS A 448 18.09 6.09 -18.99
N LYS A 449 18.01 5.94 -17.66
CA LYS A 449 18.85 6.69 -16.71
C LYS A 449 20.35 6.50 -16.97
N GLN A 450 20.75 5.37 -17.56
CA GLN A 450 22.14 5.08 -17.90
C GLN A 450 22.52 5.57 -19.31
N LYS A 451 21.54 5.73 -20.22
CA LYS A 451 21.77 5.99 -21.66
C LYS A 451 20.69 6.87 -22.30
N SER A 452 20.65 8.15 -21.94
CA SER A 452 19.67 9.14 -22.41
C SER A 452 19.49 9.20 -23.95
N PHE A 453 20.57 9.01 -24.71
CA PHE A 453 20.53 9.11 -26.18
C PHE A 453 19.77 7.95 -26.86
N GLU A 454 19.81 6.74 -26.32
CA GLU A 454 19.11 5.58 -26.91
C GLU A 454 17.58 5.72 -26.79
N ALA A 455 17.09 6.37 -25.73
CA ALA A 455 15.66 6.55 -25.50
C ALA A 455 14.97 7.36 -26.61
N LYS A 456 15.62 8.43 -27.10
CA LYS A 456 15.08 9.27 -28.18
C LYS A 456 14.93 8.50 -29.48
N GLN A 457 15.95 7.72 -29.86
CA GLN A 457 15.90 6.89 -31.06
C GLN A 457 14.83 5.80 -30.97
N VAL A 458 14.65 5.20 -29.79
CA VAL A 458 13.59 4.20 -29.59
C VAL A 458 12.21 4.85 -29.73
N VAL A 459 12.01 6.05 -29.18
CA VAL A 459 10.76 6.80 -29.34
C VAL A 459 10.51 7.17 -30.79
N GLU A 460 11.51 7.71 -31.49
CA GLU A 460 11.40 8.05 -32.91
C GLU A 460 11.03 6.82 -33.74
N LYS A 461 11.70 5.69 -33.55
CA LYS A 461 11.34 4.42 -34.22
C LYS A 461 9.96 3.90 -33.84
N LEU A 462 9.55 4.04 -32.57
CA LEU A 462 8.22 3.64 -32.13
C LEU A 462 7.12 4.54 -32.72
N ILE A 463 7.39 5.80 -33.02
CA ILE A 463 6.43 6.71 -33.64
C ILE A 463 6.44 6.55 -35.17
N TYR A 464 7.61 6.61 -35.79
CA TYR A 464 7.81 6.75 -37.24
C TYR A 464 8.12 5.43 -37.96
N GLY A 465 8.32 4.34 -37.22
CA GLY A 465 8.86 3.11 -37.79
C GLY A 465 10.35 3.26 -38.14
N CYS A 466 10.90 2.27 -38.83
CA CYS A 466 12.23 2.40 -39.42
C CYS A 466 12.09 3.19 -40.73
N GLU A 467 12.50 4.47 -40.76
CA GLU A 467 12.51 5.31 -41.99
C GLU A 467 13.41 4.75 -43.13
N VAL A 468 14.00 3.57 -42.96
CA VAL A 468 15.04 2.99 -43.83
C VAL A 468 14.48 2.42 -45.15
N LYS A 469 13.17 2.52 -45.44
CA LYS A 469 12.60 2.05 -46.73
C LYS A 469 11.81 3.08 -47.53
N HIS A 470 11.66 4.30 -47.03
CA HIS A 470 11.51 5.41 -47.96
C HIS A 470 12.92 5.84 -48.34
N GLU A 471 13.57 4.99 -49.15
CA GLU A 471 14.38 5.53 -50.25
C GLU A 471 13.57 6.71 -50.75
N THR A 472 14.16 7.90 -50.69
CA THR A 472 13.65 9.06 -51.40
C THR A 472 13.07 8.53 -52.70
N MET A 473 11.73 8.53 -52.81
CA MET A 473 11.09 8.55 -54.11
C MET A 473 11.48 9.91 -54.69
N THR A 474 12.76 10.09 -55.01
CA THR A 474 13.17 10.85 -56.17
C THR A 474 12.37 10.19 -57.27
N VAL A 475 11.22 10.81 -57.57
CA VAL A 475 10.56 10.61 -58.83
C VAL A 475 11.66 10.87 -59.83
N SER A 476 12.28 9.80 -60.32
CA SER A 476 13.18 9.89 -61.45
C SER A 476 12.27 10.27 -62.59
N VAL A 477 12.02 11.57 -62.74
CA VAL A 477 11.60 12.13 -64.00
C VAL A 477 12.67 11.64 -64.94
N GLN A 478 12.29 10.75 -65.85
CA GLN A 478 13.13 10.40 -66.97
C GLN A 478 13.35 11.71 -67.73
N ASN A 479 14.40 12.44 -67.36
CA ASN A 479 14.90 13.56 -68.13
C ASN A 479 15.46 12.96 -69.42
N GLN A 480 14.57 12.77 -70.39
CA GLN A 480 14.94 12.82 -71.80
C GLN A 480 15.21 14.29 -72.15
N SER A 481 16.19 14.90 -71.50
CA SER A 481 16.78 16.13 -72.03
C SER A 481 17.73 15.72 -73.14
N ASN A 482 17.22 15.68 -74.37
CA ASN A 482 18.04 15.89 -75.55
C ASN A 482 18.70 17.26 -75.39
N THR A 483 19.88 17.28 -74.76
CA THR A 483 20.69 18.47 -74.64
C THR A 483 21.40 18.61 -75.98
N GLU A 484 20.77 19.30 -76.92
CA GLU A 484 21.50 19.85 -78.06
C GLU A 484 22.54 20.81 -77.48
N GLU A 485 23.83 20.49 -77.66
CA GLU A 485 24.93 21.35 -77.20
C GLU A 485 24.80 22.73 -77.85
N MET A 486 24.32 23.71 -77.07
CA MET A 486 24.19 25.08 -77.56
C MET A 486 25.57 25.66 -77.84
N ASN A 487 25.79 26.04 -79.10
CA ASN A 487 27.04 26.61 -79.58
C ASN A 487 27.32 27.95 -78.89
N LYS A 488 28.40 28.01 -78.10
CA LYS A 488 28.82 29.20 -77.33
C LYS A 488 29.23 30.41 -78.19
N ASN A 489 29.39 30.20 -79.50
CA ASN A 489 29.71 31.27 -80.45
C ASN A 489 28.46 31.90 -81.09
N ASP A 490 27.25 31.48 -80.70
CA ASP A 490 26.01 32.15 -81.13
C ASP A 490 25.94 33.54 -80.47
N PRO A 491 25.80 34.65 -81.24
CA PRO A 491 25.67 35.99 -80.66
C PRO A 491 24.47 36.12 -79.71
N ASP A 492 23.46 35.26 -79.86
CA ASP A 492 22.29 35.21 -78.97
C ASP A 492 22.44 34.18 -77.85
N TYR A 493 23.63 33.60 -77.64
CA TYR A 493 23.86 32.54 -76.65
C TYR A 493 23.43 32.96 -75.25
N ILE A 494 23.72 34.21 -74.83
CA ILE A 494 23.35 34.71 -73.51
C ILE A 494 21.82 34.81 -73.37
N GLU A 495 21.13 35.32 -74.39
CA GLU A 495 19.67 35.45 -74.35
C GLU A 495 18.99 34.08 -74.39
N LYS A 496 19.45 33.17 -75.26
CA LYS A 496 18.92 31.80 -75.34
C LYS A 496 19.21 30.97 -74.10
N SER A 497 20.39 31.10 -73.48
CA SER A 497 20.70 30.43 -72.22
C SER A 497 19.95 31.03 -71.03
N PHE A 498 19.66 32.34 -71.04
CA PHE A 498 18.80 32.96 -70.05
C PHE A 498 17.34 32.51 -70.20
N ILE A 499 16.80 32.46 -71.44
CA ILE A 499 15.46 31.93 -71.73
C ILE A 499 15.36 30.45 -71.36
N ALA A 500 16.37 29.64 -71.67
CA ALA A 500 16.42 28.24 -71.28
C ALA A 500 16.49 28.06 -69.76
N TYR A 501 17.28 28.88 -69.05
CA TYR A 501 17.33 28.89 -67.59
C TYR A 501 15.98 29.28 -66.98
N TYR A 502 15.33 30.32 -67.52
CA TYR A 502 14.04 30.80 -67.03
C TYR A 502 12.90 29.82 -67.33
N HIS A 503 12.92 29.18 -68.50
CA HIS A 503 11.98 28.11 -68.81
C HIS A 503 12.24 26.88 -67.96
N ASP A 504 13.49 26.50 -67.70
CA ASP A 504 13.83 25.37 -66.83
C ASP A 504 13.43 25.64 -65.38
N GLU A 505 13.60 26.86 -64.84
CA GLU A 505 13.08 27.18 -63.49
C GLU A 505 11.55 27.21 -63.41
N LEU A 506 10.86 27.67 -64.46
CA LEU A 506 9.39 27.71 -64.49
C LEU A 506 8.73 26.38 -64.87
N THR A 507 9.47 25.47 -65.52
CA THR A 507 8.98 24.12 -65.90
C THR A 507 9.57 23.00 -65.09
N ARG A 508 10.60 23.26 -64.25
CA ARG A 508 10.94 22.37 -63.15
C ARG A 508 9.65 22.12 -62.40
N PRO A 509 9.19 20.85 -62.30
CA PRO A 509 8.08 20.57 -61.44
C PRO A 509 8.48 21.14 -60.09
N ILE A 510 7.75 22.16 -59.63
CA ILE A 510 7.77 22.55 -58.24
C ILE A 510 7.67 21.21 -57.52
N GLU A 511 8.63 20.88 -56.65
CA GLU A 511 8.44 19.78 -55.74
C GLU A 511 7.15 20.11 -55.03
N LEU A 512 6.05 19.53 -55.52
CA LEU A 512 4.83 19.43 -54.78
C LEU A 512 5.30 18.56 -53.63
N ILE A 513 5.74 19.21 -52.54
CA ILE A 513 5.57 18.68 -51.20
C ILE A 513 4.13 18.21 -51.27
N PRO A 514 3.88 16.89 -51.36
CA PRO A 514 2.53 16.45 -51.56
C PRO A 514 1.76 17.13 -50.46
N GLU A 515 0.75 17.92 -50.80
CA GLU A 515 -0.20 18.42 -49.83
C GLU A 515 -0.88 17.16 -49.31
N LYS A 516 -0.18 16.47 -48.41
CA LYS A 516 -0.71 15.48 -47.50
C LYS A 516 -1.49 16.33 -46.50
N THR A 517 -2.62 16.87 -46.96
CA THR A 517 -3.90 16.73 -46.27
C THR A 517 -4.26 15.24 -46.19
N ALA A 518 -3.30 14.40 -45.80
CA ALA A 518 -3.61 13.17 -45.12
C ALA A 518 -4.35 13.63 -43.88
N THR A 519 -5.66 13.44 -43.88
CA THR A 519 -6.50 13.62 -42.71
C THR A 519 -5.80 12.99 -41.50
N ASN A 520 -6.03 13.52 -40.30
CA ASN A 520 -5.45 12.93 -39.08
C ASN A 520 -5.65 11.40 -39.01
N GLU A 521 -6.73 10.88 -39.60
CA GLU A 521 -6.94 9.44 -39.80
C GLU A 521 -5.92 8.76 -40.72
N ASN A 522 -5.59 9.31 -41.89
CA ASN A 522 -4.61 8.72 -42.80
C ASN A 522 -3.19 8.73 -42.22
N ARG A 523 -2.80 9.77 -41.48
CA ARG A 523 -1.50 9.79 -40.75
C ARG A 523 -1.50 8.80 -39.59
N ARG A 524 -2.59 8.74 -38.80
CA ARG A 524 -2.76 7.72 -37.76
C ARG A 524 -2.73 6.30 -38.33
N ARG A 525 -3.23 6.11 -39.55
CA ARG A 525 -3.22 4.82 -40.26
C ARG A 525 -1.81 4.43 -40.72
N LEU A 526 -1.05 5.34 -41.31
CA LEU A 526 0.38 5.16 -41.64
C LEU A 526 1.21 4.84 -40.38
N ILE A 527 1.06 5.63 -39.32
CA ILE A 527 1.74 5.40 -38.03
C ILE A 527 1.35 4.05 -37.43
N ARG A 528 0.11 3.59 -37.60
CA ARG A 528 -0.37 2.27 -37.11
C ARG A 528 0.11 1.10 -37.96
N GLU A 529 0.26 1.27 -39.27
CA GLU A 529 0.57 0.18 -40.21
C GLU A 529 2.07 -0.05 -40.43
N GLU A 530 2.97 0.90 -40.11
CA GLU A 530 4.40 0.84 -40.50
C GLU A 530 5.43 0.58 -39.39
N CYS A 531 5.06 0.60 -38.11
CA CYS A 531 6.00 0.19 -37.07
C CYS A 531 6.16 -1.34 -37.16
N GLU A 532 7.33 -1.80 -37.61
CA GLU A 532 7.60 -3.22 -37.79
C GLU A 532 7.30 -3.98 -36.49
N LEU A 533 6.32 -4.88 -36.53
CA LEU A 533 5.94 -5.71 -35.37
C LEU A 533 7.17 -6.40 -34.76
N GLU A 534 8.13 -6.79 -35.61
CA GLU A 534 9.42 -7.37 -35.22
C GLU A 534 10.28 -6.40 -34.39
N TYR A 535 10.23 -5.09 -34.67
CA TYR A 535 10.90 -4.10 -33.84
C TYR A 535 10.25 -3.99 -32.46
N ILE A 536 8.91 -3.95 -32.37
CA ILE A 536 8.21 -3.93 -31.07
C ILE A 536 8.54 -5.20 -30.28
N LYS A 537 8.54 -6.37 -30.93
CA LYS A 537 8.97 -7.64 -30.33
C LYS A 537 10.41 -7.59 -29.84
N SER A 538 11.31 -6.93 -30.58
CA SER A 538 12.72 -6.77 -30.16
C SER A 538 12.89 -5.92 -28.89
N LEU A 539 11.89 -5.09 -28.56
CA LEU A 539 11.83 -4.30 -27.34
C LEU A 539 11.15 -5.03 -26.17
N LEU A 540 10.64 -6.25 -26.37
CA LEU A 540 10.11 -7.04 -25.27
C LEU A 540 11.23 -7.44 -24.31
N LEU A 541 10.95 -7.29 -23.02
CA LEU A 541 11.78 -7.90 -21.99
C LEU A 541 11.31 -9.34 -21.77
N PRO A 542 12.18 -10.25 -21.33
CA PRO A 542 11.73 -11.57 -20.91
C PRO A 542 10.75 -11.42 -19.74
N THR A 543 9.70 -12.25 -19.72
CA THR A 543 8.79 -12.35 -18.58
C THR A 543 9.61 -12.61 -17.30
N PRO A 544 9.50 -11.74 -16.28
CA PRO A 544 10.35 -11.83 -15.10
C PRO A 544 10.04 -13.08 -14.28
N ASP A 545 11.06 -13.60 -13.58
CA ASP A 545 10.98 -14.85 -12.82
C ASP A 545 9.86 -14.83 -11.77
N PHE A 546 9.53 -13.65 -11.23
CA PHE A 546 8.46 -13.55 -10.25
C PHE A 546 7.08 -13.83 -10.83
N ILE A 547 6.82 -13.40 -12.08
CA ILE A 547 5.58 -13.72 -12.80
C ILE A 547 5.58 -15.20 -13.16
N LYS A 548 6.67 -15.72 -13.73
CA LYS A 548 6.79 -17.14 -14.11
C LYS A 548 6.57 -18.07 -12.93
N THR A 549 7.10 -17.72 -11.76
CA THR A 549 6.92 -18.53 -10.55
C THR A 549 5.46 -18.67 -10.15
N VAL A 550 4.69 -17.57 -10.23
CA VAL A 550 3.25 -17.59 -9.92
C VAL A 550 2.46 -18.30 -11.02
N LEU A 551 2.76 -18.09 -12.31
CA LEU A 551 2.13 -18.81 -13.41
C LEU A 551 2.29 -20.33 -13.27
N ASN A 552 3.53 -20.79 -13.06
CA ASN A 552 3.83 -22.20 -12.85
C ASN A 552 3.13 -22.74 -11.60
N TYR A 553 3.04 -21.94 -10.53
CA TYR A 553 2.27 -22.33 -9.35
C TYR A 553 0.79 -22.57 -9.63
N CYS A 554 0.18 -21.69 -10.41
CA CYS A 554 -1.22 -21.78 -10.77
C CYS A 554 -1.49 -22.84 -11.85
N GLY A 555 -0.45 -23.51 -12.38
CA GLY A 555 -0.59 -24.41 -13.53
C GLY A 555 -0.98 -23.65 -14.81
N ILE A 556 -0.69 -22.35 -14.88
CA ILE A 556 -0.86 -21.53 -16.08
C ILE A 556 0.42 -21.62 -16.91
N ASP A 557 0.26 -21.65 -18.23
CA ASP A 557 1.36 -21.63 -19.17
C ASP A 557 2.33 -20.47 -18.89
N GLU A 558 3.62 -20.75 -18.80
CA GLU A 558 4.64 -19.71 -18.56
C GLU A 558 4.70 -18.68 -19.69
N TYR A 559 4.24 -19.05 -20.89
CA TYR A 559 4.14 -18.18 -22.07
C TYR A 559 2.80 -17.42 -22.15
N TYR A 560 2.03 -17.40 -21.06
CA TYR A 560 0.72 -16.74 -21.04
C TYR A 560 0.81 -15.26 -21.43
N ILE A 561 1.82 -14.54 -20.92
CA ILE A 561 2.03 -13.13 -21.23
C ILE A 561 2.27 -12.95 -22.73
N GLU A 562 3.23 -13.68 -23.30
CA GLU A 562 3.60 -13.58 -24.71
C GLU A 562 2.42 -13.88 -25.65
N LYS A 563 1.53 -14.79 -25.25
CA LYS A 563 0.33 -15.17 -26.03
C LYS A 563 -0.80 -14.14 -25.97
N HIS A 564 -0.88 -13.33 -24.90
CA HIS A 564 -1.98 -12.38 -24.66
C HIS A 564 -1.55 -10.91 -24.79
N LEU A 565 -0.29 -10.64 -25.14
CA LEU A 565 0.19 -9.29 -25.39
C LEU A 565 -0.49 -8.66 -26.61
N ASP A 566 -1.15 -7.52 -26.38
CA ASP A 566 -1.53 -6.60 -27.44
C ASP A 566 -0.34 -5.69 -27.77
N TYR A 567 0.31 -5.95 -28.91
CA TYR A 567 1.48 -5.19 -29.34
C TYR A 567 1.20 -3.70 -29.58
N ASN A 568 -0.04 -3.32 -29.93
CA ASN A 568 -0.41 -1.91 -30.08
C ASN A 568 -0.50 -1.22 -28.73
N HIS A 569 -1.13 -1.88 -27.76
CA HIS A 569 -1.20 -1.36 -26.39
C HIS A 569 0.20 -1.31 -25.75
N LEU A 570 1.03 -2.32 -25.99
CA LEU A 570 2.42 -2.33 -25.56
C LEU A 570 3.24 -1.16 -26.15
N ARG A 571 3.13 -0.94 -27.47
CA ARG A 571 3.79 0.20 -28.13
C ARG A 571 3.42 1.51 -27.46
N TRP A 572 2.14 1.67 -27.11
CA TRP A 572 1.63 2.84 -26.41
C TRP A 572 2.23 2.98 -25.01
N GLU A 573 2.29 1.91 -24.22
CA GLU A 573 2.93 1.87 -22.89
C GLU A 573 4.42 2.25 -22.93
N LEU A 574 5.14 1.75 -23.94
CA LEU A 574 6.56 2.10 -24.16
C LEU A 574 6.73 3.58 -24.51
N LEU A 575 5.88 4.12 -25.40
CA LEU A 575 5.90 5.53 -25.77
C LEU A 575 5.67 6.45 -24.57
N ILE A 576 4.69 6.13 -23.72
CA ILE A 576 4.41 6.91 -22.50
C ILE A 576 5.62 6.90 -21.57
N THR A 577 6.17 5.70 -21.33
CA THR A 577 7.31 5.48 -20.44
C THR A 577 8.52 6.29 -20.89
N LEU A 578 8.89 6.17 -22.17
CA LEU A 578 10.07 6.81 -22.73
C LEU A 578 9.89 8.32 -22.88
N HIS A 579 8.70 8.78 -23.27
CA HIS A 579 8.38 10.20 -23.35
C HIS A 579 8.53 10.88 -21.97
N TYR A 580 8.09 10.21 -20.91
CA TYR A 580 8.30 10.67 -19.54
C TYR A 580 9.78 10.84 -19.23
N LEU A 581 10.57 9.82 -19.52
CA LEU A 581 12.00 9.81 -19.22
C LEU A 581 12.76 10.91 -19.95
N ILE A 582 12.42 11.17 -21.21
CA ILE A 582 13.10 12.20 -22.03
C ILE A 582 12.79 13.61 -21.53
N ASN A 583 11.56 13.87 -21.08
CA ASN A 583 11.12 15.23 -20.72
C ASN A 583 11.30 15.57 -19.23
N PHE A 584 11.52 14.59 -18.36
CA PHE A 584 11.76 14.83 -16.93
C PHE A 584 13.21 15.21 -16.60
N ASP A 585 14.15 15.00 -17.52
CA ASP A 585 15.58 15.25 -17.32
C ASP A 585 15.94 16.76 -17.44
N THR A 586 14.99 17.61 -17.81
CA THR A 586 15.18 19.06 -17.84
C THR A 586 14.64 19.67 -16.56
N ASN A 587 15.51 20.35 -15.80
CA ASN A 587 15.38 21.03 -14.50
C ASN A 587 14.11 21.88 -14.20
N SER A 588 13.04 21.86 -15.00
CA SER A 588 11.79 22.55 -14.72
C SER A 588 10.94 21.76 -13.73
N GLY A 589 11.15 22.02 -12.43
CA GLY A 589 10.36 21.46 -11.34
C GLY A 589 8.86 21.68 -11.54
N GLY A 590 8.11 20.57 -11.70
CA GLY A 590 6.66 20.61 -11.77
C GLY A 590 6.03 19.27 -12.17
N LEU A 591 5.86 18.36 -11.21
CA LEU A 591 5.21 17.05 -11.37
C LEU A 591 3.71 17.08 -11.74
N GLN A 592 3.11 18.26 -11.98
CA GLN A 592 1.66 18.44 -11.86
C GLN A 592 0.85 18.32 -13.16
N ASN A 593 1.46 18.14 -14.34
CA ASN A 593 0.69 18.01 -15.57
C ASN A 593 1.20 16.87 -16.46
N LEU A 594 0.62 15.69 -16.25
CA LEU A 594 0.65 14.60 -17.22
C LEU A 594 0.08 15.09 -18.56
N PRO A 595 0.78 14.91 -19.68
CA PRO A 595 0.14 15.10 -20.97
C PRO A 595 -0.94 14.01 -21.14
N SER A 596 -2.19 14.44 -21.38
CA SER A 596 -3.27 13.55 -21.82
C SER A 596 -2.83 12.79 -23.08
N GLU A 597 -3.47 11.68 -23.39
CA GLU A 597 -3.24 10.97 -24.67
C GLU A 597 -3.26 11.96 -25.84
N GLU A 598 -4.23 12.89 -25.82
CA GLU A 598 -4.36 13.96 -26.79
C GLU A 598 -3.17 14.93 -26.81
N LYS A 599 -2.55 15.25 -25.66
CA LYS A 599 -1.32 16.07 -25.61
C LYS A 599 -0.08 15.31 -26.06
N ILE A 600 0.04 14.02 -25.77
CA ILE A 600 1.14 13.20 -26.27
C ILE A 600 1.02 13.09 -27.78
N LEU A 601 -0.18 12.76 -28.28
CA LEU A 601 -0.48 12.77 -29.70
C LEU A 601 -0.22 14.14 -30.31
N LYS A 602 -0.62 15.23 -29.64
CA LYS A 602 -0.35 16.59 -30.11
C LYS A 602 1.14 16.93 -30.14
N VAL A 603 1.94 16.53 -29.16
CA VAL A 603 3.40 16.76 -29.16
C VAL A 603 4.08 15.90 -30.23
N ILE A 604 3.59 14.68 -30.44
CA ILE A 604 4.02 13.80 -31.52
C ILE A 604 3.65 14.43 -32.87
N ASP A 605 2.43 14.94 -33.01
CA ASP A 605 1.88 15.61 -34.19
C ASP A 605 2.64 16.93 -34.46
N GLU A 606 2.93 17.75 -33.44
CA GLU A 606 3.72 18.99 -33.52
C GLU A 606 5.18 18.70 -33.93
N ARG A 607 5.75 17.57 -33.52
CA ARG A 607 7.07 17.12 -33.99
C ARG A 607 7.02 16.56 -35.41
N LEU A 608 5.95 15.85 -35.77
CA LEU A 608 5.67 15.31 -37.10
C LEU A 608 5.42 16.39 -38.16
N GLU A 609 4.76 17.47 -37.77
CA GLU A 609 4.52 18.63 -38.62
C GLU A 609 5.79 19.45 -38.86
N GLY A 610 6.90 19.02 -38.24
CA GLY A 610 8.13 19.78 -38.11
C GLY A 610 7.89 20.97 -37.18
N LYS A 611 8.87 21.30 -36.34
CA LYS A 611 8.97 22.69 -35.90
C LYS A 611 9.09 23.54 -37.16
N ARG A 612 7.97 24.07 -37.67
CA ARG A 612 7.99 25.27 -38.50
C ARG A 612 8.53 26.35 -37.57
N ASP A 613 9.85 26.54 -37.60
CA ASP A 613 10.52 27.67 -36.99
C ASP A 613 9.87 28.95 -37.50
N ARG A 614 8.89 29.45 -36.75
CA ARG A 614 8.29 30.77 -36.97
C ARG A 614 9.31 31.90 -36.75
N GLU A 615 10.51 31.59 -36.26
CA GLU A 615 11.60 32.56 -36.04
C GLU A 615 12.62 32.63 -37.18
N SER A 616 12.45 31.88 -38.28
CA SER A 616 13.31 31.99 -39.48
C SER A 616 12.67 32.73 -40.65
N TRP A 617 11.48 33.30 -40.46
CA TRP A 617 10.70 34.04 -41.48
C TRP A 617 10.18 35.39 -40.97
N ILE A 618 10.98 36.08 -40.16
CA ILE A 618 10.96 37.54 -39.96
C ILE A 618 12.41 38.00 -40.07
#